data_AF-A0A538BR77-F1
#
_entry.id   AF-A0A538BR77-F1
#
_cell.length_a   1.000
_cell.length_b   1.000
_cell.length_c   1.000
_cell.angle_alpha   90.00
_cell.angle_beta   90.00
_cell.angle_gamma   90.00
#
_symmetry.space_group_name_H-M   'P 1'
#
loop_
_entity.id
_entity.type
_entity.pdbx_description
1 polymer ?
#
loop_
_entity_poly.entity_id
_entity_poly.type
_entity_poly.pdbx_seq_one_letter_code
_entity_poly.pdbx_strand_id
1 'polypeptide(L)'
;MSSASLVVAISIGSALIALWVFARHPRLAPVRPTVRMVHLVAALAVAQFVAPAAMTFVIHGSNALGPSLFALFFIFVPSQLYAYLSGIWVLALLRNALIAR
;
A
#
# COMPACT_ATOMS: atom_id res chain seq x y z
N MET A 1 3.78 -23.47 -2.73
CA MET A 1 4.04 -22.13 -2.16
C MET A 1 3.26 -22.00 -0.86
N SER A 2 3.86 -21.46 0.21
CA SER A 2 3.12 -21.15 1.45
C SER A 2 2.34 -19.84 1.28
N SER A 3 1.25 -19.66 2.03
CA SER A 3 0.51 -18.40 2.08
C SER A 3 1.41 -17.21 2.41
N ALA A 4 2.35 -17.38 3.34
CA ALA A 4 3.36 -16.37 3.68
C ALA A 4 4.22 -15.97 2.47
N SER A 5 4.72 -16.94 1.69
CA SER A 5 5.53 -16.65 0.50
C SER A 5 4.74 -15.89 -0.58
N LEU A 6 3.45 -16.19 -0.75
CA LEU A 6 2.57 -15.46 -1.66
C LEU A 6 2.37 -14.01 -1.22
N VAL A 7 2.07 -13.78 0.07
CA VAL A 7 1.89 -12.43 0.63
C VAL A 7 3.16 -11.59 0.44
N VAL A 8 4.34 -12.18 0.69
CA VAL A 8 5.63 -11.49 0.47
C VAL A 8 5.82 -11.14 -1.01
N ALA A 9 5.59 -12.08 -1.93
CA ALA A 9 5.70 -11.82 -3.37
C ALA A 9 4.77 -10.69 -3.83
N ILE A 10 3.52 -10.69 -3.35
CA ILE A 10 2.53 -9.65 -3.63
C ILE A 10 2.93 -8.30 -3.04
N SER A 11 3.49 -8.29 -1.83
CA SER A 11 4.00 -7.08 -1.18
C SER A 11 5.12 -6.45 -1.99
N ILE A 12 6.07 -7.27 -2.45
CA ILE A 12 7.18 -6.83 -3.31
C ILE A 12 6.63 -6.29 -4.63
N GLY A 13 5.71 -7.02 -5.28
CA GLY A 13 5.06 -6.56 -6.51
C GLY A 13 4.37 -5.21 -6.35
N SER A 14 3.63 -5.03 -5.25
CA SER A 14 2.95 -3.76 -4.93
C SER A 14 3.95 -2.63 -4.71
N ALA A 15 5.07 -2.89 -4.04
CA ALA A 15 6.13 -1.90 -3.84
C ALA A 15 6.81 -1.51 -5.17
N LEU A 16 7.09 -2.47 -6.05
CA LEU A 16 7.65 -2.21 -7.37
C LEU A 16 6.70 -1.38 -8.24
N ILE A 17 5.40 -1.67 -8.20
CA ILE A 17 4.40 -0.87 -8.92
C ILE A 17 4.31 0.54 -8.32
N ALA A 18 4.31 0.69 -6.99
CA ALA A 18 4.32 2.01 -6.35
C ALA A 18 5.52 2.85 -6.80
N LEU A 19 6.71 2.23 -6.83
CA LEU A 19 7.95 2.87 -7.29
C LEU A 19 7.85 3.25 -8.77
N TRP A 20 7.35 2.35 -9.62
CA TRP A 20 7.16 2.62 -11.04
C TRP A 20 6.17 3.77 -11.27
N VAL A 21 5.04 3.78 -10.55
CA VAL A 21 4.03 4.86 -10.61
C VAL A 21 4.65 6.19 -10.22
N PHE A 22 5.42 6.22 -9.12
CA PHE A 22 6.09 7.44 -8.69
C PHE A 22 7.13 7.93 -9.72
N ALA A 23 7.93 7.03 -10.28
CA ALA A 23 8.95 7.37 -11.28
C ALA A 23 8.33 7.85 -12.58
N ARG A 24 7.23 7.25 -13.03
CA ARG A 24 6.57 7.56 -14.31
C ARG A 24 5.62 8.75 -14.22
N HIS A 25 4.94 8.91 -13.08
CA HIS A 25 3.91 9.91 -12.86
C HIS A 25 4.14 10.70 -11.55
N PRO A 26 5.27 11.44 -11.42
CA PRO A 26 5.60 12.17 -10.20
C PRO A 26 4.57 13.26 -9.83
N ARG A 27 3.78 13.71 -10.81
CA ARG A 27 2.69 14.69 -10.64
C ARG A 27 1.49 14.16 -9.83
N LEU A 28 1.40 12.85 -9.59
CA LEU A 28 0.37 12.29 -8.72
C LEU A 28 0.60 12.62 -7.24
N ALA A 29 1.82 13.00 -6.86
CA ALA A 29 2.10 13.39 -5.49
C ALA A 29 1.37 14.71 -5.15
N PRO A 30 0.64 14.79 -4.02
CA PRO A 30 0.00 16.03 -3.58
C PRO A 30 1.00 17.18 -3.48
N VAL A 31 0.59 18.39 -3.87
CA VAL A 31 1.47 19.58 -3.84
C VAL A 31 1.82 19.97 -2.39
N ARG A 32 0.86 19.83 -1.46
CA ARG A 32 1.02 20.26 -0.06
C ARG A 32 1.69 19.15 0.79
N PRO A 33 2.76 19.46 1.54
CA PRO A 33 3.45 18.52 2.43
C PRO A 33 2.51 17.83 3.44
N THR A 34 1.64 18.60 4.10
CA THR A 34 0.68 18.09 5.09
C THR A 34 -0.27 17.06 4.47
N VAL A 35 -0.70 17.28 3.23
CA VAL A 35 -1.62 16.37 2.54
C VAL A 35 -0.94 15.04 2.24
N ARG A 36 0.36 15.04 1.90
CA ARG A 36 1.14 13.79 1.75
C ARG A 36 1.18 12.98 3.04
N MET A 37 1.39 13.66 4.17
CA MET A 37 1.41 13.00 5.48
C MET A 37 0.05 12.41 5.85
N VAL A 38 -1.04 13.14 5.58
CA VAL A 38 -2.40 12.63 5.79
C VAL A 38 -2.66 11.37 4.97
N HIS A 39 -2.26 11.35 3.69
CA HIS A 39 -2.39 10.15 2.86
C HIS A 39 -1.56 8.98 3.40
N LEU A 40 -0.35 9.23 3.90
CA LEU A 40 0.47 8.18 4.51
C LEU A 40 -0.21 7.60 5.75
N VAL A 41 -0.63 8.46 6.69
CA VAL A 41 -1.30 8.01 7.92
C VAL A 41 -2.57 7.25 7.60
N ALA A 42 -3.39 7.75 6.67
CA ALA A 42 -4.61 7.07 6.24
C ALA A 42 -4.30 5.72 5.58
N ALA A 43 -3.31 5.65 4.69
CA ALA A 43 -2.93 4.43 4.01
C ALA A 43 -2.40 3.37 4.98
N LEU A 44 -1.57 3.78 5.96
CA LEU A 44 -1.09 2.90 7.01
C LEU A 44 -2.23 2.42 7.91
N ALA A 45 -3.17 3.29 8.26
CA ALA A 45 -4.36 2.89 9.03
C ALA A 45 -5.19 1.85 8.27
N VAL A 46 -5.41 2.03 6.96
CA VAL A 46 -6.11 1.04 6.13
C VAL A 46 -5.32 -0.27 6.07
N ALA A 47 -4.02 -0.22 5.81
CA ALA A 47 -3.17 -1.41 5.74
C ALA A 47 -3.11 -2.18 7.08
N GLN A 48 -3.16 -1.47 8.21
CA GLN A 48 -3.06 -2.05 9.55
C GLN A 48 -4.38 -2.55 10.11
N PHE A 49 -5.48 -1.85 9.85
CA PHE A 49 -6.78 -2.14 10.48
C PHE A 49 -7.80 -2.73 9.52
N VAL A 50 -7.83 -2.29 8.26
CA VAL A 50 -8.83 -2.75 7.29
C VAL A 50 -8.39 -4.04 6.62
N ALA A 51 -7.14 -4.13 6.15
CA ALA A 51 -6.68 -5.30 5.42
C ALA A 51 -6.67 -6.59 6.28
N PRO A 52 -6.20 -6.60 7.54
CA PRO A 52 -6.25 -7.80 8.38
C PRO A 52 -7.67 -8.18 8.79
N ALA A 53 -8.55 -7.19 9.05
CA ALA A 53 -9.94 -7.43 9.37
C ALA A 53 -10.68 -8.06 8.19
N ALA A 54 -10.50 -7.52 6.98
CA ALA A 54 -11.04 -8.08 5.75
C ALA A 54 -10.56 -9.53 5.52
N MET A 55 -9.30 -9.82 5.82
CA MET A 55 -8.75 -11.19 5.72
C MET A 55 -9.31 -12.13 6.79
N THR A 56 -9.69 -11.65 7.97
CA THR A 56 -10.29 -12.50 9.02
C THR A 56 -11.72 -12.92 8.69
N PHE A 57 -12.51 -12.04 8.06
CA PHE A 57 -13.85 -12.36 7.54
C PHE A 57 -13.81 -13.42 6.42
N VAL A 58 -12.70 -13.52 5.70
CA VAL A 58 -12.47 -14.51 4.65
C VAL A 58 -12.12 -15.88 5.24
N ILE A 59 -11.30 -15.92 6.29
CA ILE A 59 -10.70 -17.16 6.84
C ILE A 59 -11.70 -17.97 7.69
N HIS A 60 -12.68 -17.35 8.35
CA HIS A 60 -13.56 -18.04 9.31
C HIS A 60 -14.88 -18.57 8.73
N GLY A 61 -15.16 -18.41 7.43
CA GLY A 61 -16.50 -18.66 6.87
C GLY A 61 -16.60 -19.62 5.68
N SER A 62 -15.54 -19.86 4.91
CA SER A 62 -15.64 -20.82 3.80
C SER A 62 -14.26 -21.22 3.28
N ASN A 63 -14.08 -22.49 2.90
CA ASN A 63 -12.99 -22.96 2.05
C ASN A 63 -13.08 -22.38 0.60
N ALA A 64 -13.75 -21.24 0.41
CA ALA A 64 -14.01 -20.67 -0.90
C ALA A 64 -12.84 -19.79 -1.33
N LEU A 65 -12.20 -20.21 -2.43
CA LEU A 65 -11.17 -19.46 -3.13
C LEU A 65 -11.61 -18.06 -3.55
N GLY A 66 -12.88 -17.89 -3.94
CA GLY A 66 -13.42 -16.63 -4.48
C GLY A 66 -13.29 -15.43 -3.52
N PRO A 67 -13.89 -15.47 -2.32
CA PRO A 67 -13.78 -14.39 -1.32
C PRO A 67 -12.33 -14.06 -0.93
N SER A 68 -11.48 -15.09 -0.86
CA SER A 68 -10.06 -14.91 -0.53
C SER A 68 -9.31 -14.13 -1.59
N LEU A 69 -9.50 -14.49 -2.86
CA LEU A 69 -8.92 -13.75 -3.98
C LEU A 69 -9.48 -12.33 -4.06
N PHE A 70 -10.78 -12.16 -3.77
CA PHE A 70 -11.40 -10.84 -3.74
C PHE A 70 -10.75 -9.94 -2.69
N ALA A 71 -10.64 -10.39 -1.43
CA ALA A 71 -9.98 -9.60 -0.39
C ALA A 71 -8.51 -9.31 -0.71
N LEU A 72 -7.80 -10.27 -1.32
CA LEU A 72 -6.41 -10.10 -1.70
C LEU A 72 -6.23 -9.01 -2.76
N PHE A 73 -6.96 -9.08 -3.87
CA PHE A 73 -6.76 -8.18 -5.00
C PHE A 73 -7.48 -6.84 -4.87
N PHE A 74 -8.59 -6.76 -4.14
CA PHE A 74 -9.39 -5.54 -4.02
C PHE A 74 -9.19 -4.78 -2.71
N ILE A 75 -8.59 -5.41 -1.69
CA ILE A 75 -8.38 -4.77 -0.39
C ILE A 75 -6.89 -4.75 -0.04
N PHE A 76 -6.26 -5.93 0.03
CA PHE A 76 -4.87 -6.03 0.47
C PHE A 76 -3.90 -5.36 -0.49
N VAL A 77 -3.91 -5.74 -1.77
CA VAL A 77 -3.01 -5.16 -2.79
C VAL A 77 -3.16 -3.63 -2.90
N PRO A 78 -4.38 -3.07 -3.04
CA PRO A 78 -4.53 -1.62 -3.13
C PRO A 78 -4.07 -0.90 -1.86
N SER A 79 -4.33 -1.47 -0.68
CA SER A 79 -3.88 -0.87 0.59
C SER A 79 -2.35 -0.81 0.69
N GLN A 80 -1.64 -1.89 0.33
CA GLN A 80 -0.19 -1.92 0.30
C GLN A 80 0.38 -0.97 -0.74
N LEU A 81 -0.13 -1.05 -1.98
CA LEU A 81 0.30 -0.20 -3.07
C LEU A 81 0.22 1.28 -2.68
N TYR A 82 -0.90 1.69 -2.08
CA TYR A 82 -1.11 3.08 -1.68
C TYR A 82 -0.27 3.47 -0.46
N ALA A 83 -0.06 2.56 0.50
CA ALA A 83 0.86 2.80 1.62
C ALA A 83 2.31 2.99 1.15
N TYR A 84 2.79 2.17 0.21
CA TYR A 84 4.12 2.34 -0.36
C TYR A 84 4.23 3.64 -1.17
N LEU A 85 3.24 3.94 -2.01
CA LEU A 85 3.25 5.15 -2.82
C LEU A 85 3.26 6.42 -1.96
N SER A 86 2.40 6.48 -0.94
CA SER A 86 2.35 7.60 0.01
C SER A 86 3.63 7.70 0.85
N GLY A 87 4.23 6.57 1.23
CA GLY A 87 5.54 6.53 1.87
C GLY A 87 6.63 7.14 1.00
N ILE A 88 6.67 6.79 -0.29
CA ILE A 88 7.60 7.36 -1.26
C ILE A 88 7.41 8.88 -1.37
N TRP A 89 6.17 9.39 -1.36
CA TRP A 89 5.92 10.84 -1.38
C TRP A 89 6.50 11.59 -0.18
N VAL A 90 6.44 10.98 1.01
CA VAL A 90 7.00 11.55 2.24
C VAL A 90 8.53 11.46 2.24
N LEU A 91 9.10 10.34 1.79
CA LEU A 91 10.55 10.22 1.63
C LEU A 91 11.11 11.25 0.62
N ALA A 92 10.41 11.46 -0.49
CA ALA A 92 10.78 12.49 -1.46
C ALA A 92 10.68 13.91 -0.88
N LEU A 93 9.67 14.17 -0.03
CA LEU A 93 9.55 15.45 0.69
C LEU A 93 10.74 15.67 1.63
N LEU A 94 11.10 14.67 2.44
CA LEU A 94 12.24 14.73 3.37
C LEU A 94 13.56 14.92 2.61
N ARG A 95 13.78 14.17 1.53
CA ARG A 95 14.93 14.33 0.65
C ARG A 95 15.06 15.77 0.14
N ASN A 96 13.97 16.36 -0.34
CA ASN A 96 14.00 17.73 -0.85
C ASN A 96 14.29 18.76 0.25
N ALA A 97 13.77 18.55 1.46
CA ALA A 97 14.06 19.41 2.61
C ALA A 97 15.52 19.33 3.07
N LEU A 98 16.14 18.15 2.96
CA LEU A 98 17.56 17.95 3.30
C LEU A 98 18.50 18.58 2.26
N ILE A 99 18.18 18.50 0.97
CA ILE A 99 19.02 19.06 -0.11
C ILE A 99 18.89 20.59 -0.20
N ALA A 100 17.76 21.16 0.25
CA ALA A 100 17.53 22.61 0.25
C ALA A 100 18.22 23.37 1.41
N ARG A 101 18.91 22.65 2.30
CA ARG A 101 19.78 23.21 3.35
C ARG A 101 21.22 23.26 2.87
#